data_AF-A0A1M7ZX35-F1
#
_entry.id   AF-A0A1M7ZX35-F1
#
_cell.length_a   1.000
_cell.length_b   1.000
_cell.length_c   1.000
_cell.angle_alpha   90.00
_cell.angle_beta   90.00
_cell.angle_gamma   90.00
#
_symmetry.space_group_name_H-M   'P 1'
#
loop_
_entity.id
_entity.type
_entity.pdbx_description
1 polymer ?
#
loop_
_entity_poly.entity_id
_entity_poly.type
_entity_poly.pdbx_seq_one_letter_code
_entity_poly.pdbx_strand_id
1 'polypeptide(L)' 'MITKHPIYQEFPEYAEKIQFLYHNDDEFQVLLNSYSNLDEKIYKIEKDEELAMDEELTRMRKNRVFLKDEIFNFLKNL' A
#
# COMPACT_ATOMS: atom_id res chain seq x y z
N MET A 1 -4.45 14.78 11.90
CA MET A 1 -3.77 15.08 10.62
C MET A 1 -3.76 13.78 9.85
N ILE A 2 -4.37 13.74 8.67
CA ILE A 2 -4.35 12.54 7.85
C ILE A 2 -2.93 12.47 7.28
N THR A 3 -2.18 11.43 7.63
CA THR A 3 -0.79 11.22 7.22
C THR A 3 -0.77 10.06 6.25
N LYS A 4 0.02 10.15 5.17
CA LYS A 4 0.28 8.99 4.31
C LYS A 4 0.73 7.83 5.20
N HIS A 5 0.20 6.63 4.99
CA HIS A 5 0.61 5.43 5.71
C HIS A 5 1.50 4.58 4.80
N PRO A 6 2.75 5.01 4.51
CA PRO A 6 3.66 4.19 3.75
C PRO A 6 3.92 2.90 4.52
N ILE A 7 4.00 1.77 3.82
CA ILE A 7 4.10 0.45 4.44
C ILE A 7 5.31 0.33 5.39
N TYR A 8 6.35 1.14 5.15
CA TYR A 8 7.52 1.29 6.02
C TYR A 8 7.19 1.76 7.45
N GLN A 9 6.12 2.52 7.64
CA GLN A 9 5.66 2.94 8.97
C GLN A 9 4.81 1.86 9.65
N GLU A 10 4.09 1.04 8.89
CA GLU A 10 3.37 -0.11 9.44
C GLU A 10 4.33 -1.26 9.81
N PHE A 11 5.45 -1.36 9.09
CA PHE A 11 6.45 -2.42 9.26
C PHE A 11 7.87 -1.84 9.38
N PRO A 12 8.17 -1.08 10.44
CA PRO A 12 9.49 -0.47 10.61
C PRO A 12 10.60 -1.52 10.77
N GLU A 13 10.29 -2.68 11.37
CA GLU A 13 11.26 -3.80 11.50
C GLU A 13 11.65 -4.40 10.14
N TYR A 14 10.76 -4.29 9.15
CA TYR A 14 10.99 -4.81 7.80
C TYR A 14 11.43 -3.72 6.83
N ALA A 15 11.66 -2.47 7.28
CA ALA A 15 11.96 -1.35 6.38
C ALA A 15 13.19 -1.59 5.50
N GLU A 16 14.25 -2.20 6.05
CA GLU A 16 15.42 -2.61 5.26
C GLU A 16 15.09 -3.73 4.28
N LYS A 17 14.29 -4.73 4.69
CA LYS A 17 13.87 -5.85 3.84
C LYS A 17 12.98 -5.39 2.69
N ILE A 18 12.06 -4.46 2.95
CA ILE A 18 11.21 -3.80 1.94
C ILE A 18 12.09 -3.04 0.94
N GLN A 19 13.08 -2.28 1.38
CA GLN A 19 14.00 -1.59 0.48
C GLN A 19 14.82 -2.58 -0.36
N PHE A 20 15.33 -3.65 0.27
CA PHE A 20 16.07 -4.68 -0.43
C PHE A 20 15.21 -5.35 -1.50
N LEU A 21 14.01 -5.82 -1.14
CA LEU A 21 13.05 -6.41 -2.07
C LEU A 21 12.68 -5.43 -3.18
N TYR A 22 12.44 -4.17 -2.86
CA TYR A 22 12.11 -3.15 -3.86
C TYR A 22 13.21 -2.98 -4.94
N HIS A 23 14.49 -3.18 -4.59
CA HIS A 23 15.60 -3.07 -5.54
C HIS A 23 15.97 -4.40 -6.20
N ASN A 24 15.59 -5.54 -5.60
CA ASN A 24 15.96 -6.87 -6.07
C ASN A 24 14.79 -7.63 -6.71
N ASP A 25 13.57 -7.16 -6.55
CA ASP A 25 12.34 -7.83 -6.98
C ASP A 25 11.37 -6.82 -7.63
N ASP A 26 11.28 -6.89 -8.96
CA ASP A 26 10.41 -6.03 -9.77
C ASP A 26 8.92 -6.22 -9.42
N GLU A 27 8.49 -7.43 -9.05
CA GLU A 27 7.09 -7.68 -8.66
C GLU A 27 6.77 -6.93 -7.37
N PHE A 28 7.66 -7.01 -6.37
CA PHE A 28 7.52 -6.28 -5.12
C PHE A 28 7.54 -4.76 -5.32
N GLN A 29 8.36 -4.26 -6.24
CA GLN A 29 8.39 -2.85 -6.62
C GLN A 29 7.01 -2.38 -7.13
N VAL A 30 6.41 -3.13 -8.05
CA VAL A 30 5.07 -2.82 -8.59
C VAL A 30 3.99 -2.92 -7.51
N LEU A 31 4.08 -3.92 -6.64
CA LEU A 31 3.15 -4.16 -5.54
C LEU A 31 3.15 -3.01 -4.54
N LEU A 32 4.34 -2.57 -4.11
CA LEU A 32 4.51 -1.46 -3.18
C LEU A 32 4.04 -0.12 -3.78
N ASN A 33 4.33 0.10 -5.06
CA ASN A 33 3.87 1.31 -5.75
C ASN A 33 2.34 1.32 -5.90
N SER A 34 1.74 0.16 -6.17
CA SER A 34 0.28 -0.03 -6.22
C SER A 34 -0.37 0.25 -4.87
N TYR A 35 0.22 -0.26 -3.77
CA TYR A 35 -0.24 0.02 -2.42
C TYR A 35 -0.22 1.52 -2.11
N SER A 36 0.90 2.17 -2.40
CA SER A 36 1.10 3.59 -2.13
C SER A 36 0.15 4.47 -2.97
N ASN A 37 -0.07 4.11 -4.23
CA ASN A 37 -1.02 4.81 -5.11
C ASN A 37 -2.46 4.67 -4.62
N LEU A 38 -2.83 3.47 -4.18
CA LEU A 38 -4.16 3.17 -3.67
C LEU A 38 -4.43 3.89 -2.34
N ASP A 39 -3.45 3.89 -1.42
CA ASP A 39 -3.53 4.63 -0.16
C ASP A 39 -3.68 6.14 -0.43
N GLU A 40 -2.93 6.70 -1.38
CA GLU A 40 -3.07 8.10 -1.78
C GLU A 40 -4.44 8.41 -2.40
N LYS A 41 -4.99 7.49 -3.19
CA LYS A 41 -6.34 7.64 -3.76
C LYS A 41 -7.42 7.62 -2.69
N ILE A 42 -7.37 6.64 -1.78
CA ILE A 42 -8.30 6.56 -0.64
C ILE A 42 -8.21 7.85 0.18
N TYR A 43 -6.98 8.31 0.45
CA TYR A 43 -6.74 9.57 1.15
C TYR A 43 -7.39 10.77 0.45
N LYS A 44 -7.24 10.90 -0.88
CA LYS A 44 -7.84 12.01 -1.65
C LYS A 44 -9.36 11.97 -1.61
N ILE A 45 -9.94 10.78 -1.74
CA ILE A 45 -11.38 10.55 -1.64
C ILE A 45 -11.89 10.93 -0.24
N GLU A 46 -11.21 10.46 0.83
CA GLU A 46 -11.59 10.76 2.21
C GLU A 46 -11.43 12.23 2.59
N LYS A 47 -10.56 12.95 1.87
CA LYS A 47 -10.37 14.39 2.04
C LYS A 47 -11.33 15.24 1.17
N ASP A 48 -12.31 14.61 0.52
CA ASP A 48 -13.24 15.24 -0.41
C ASP A 48 -12.55 15.94 -1.61
N GLU A 49 -11.28 15.59 -1.88
CA GLU A 49 -10.53 16.13 -3.03
C GLU A 49 -10.89 15.37 -4.33
N GLU A 50 -11.41 14.14 -4.24
CA GLU A 50 -11.82 13.32 -5.37
C GLU A 50 -13.20 12.69 -5.12
N LEU A 51 -14.14 12.89 -6.05
CA LEU A 51 -15.47 12.26 -5.99
C LEU A 51 -15.35 10.80 -6.44
N ALA A 52 -15.38 9.86 -5.49
CA ALA A 52 -15.51 8.45 -5.78
C ALA A 52 -16.87 7.91 -5.32
N MET A 53 -17.41 6.95 -6.07
CA MET A 53 -18.57 6.19 -5.62
C MET A 53 -18.20 5.33 -4.40
N ASP A 54 -19.13 5.14 -3.47
CA ASP A 54 -18.97 4.24 -2.32
C ASP A 54 -18.48 2.84 -2.70
N GLU A 55 -18.89 2.35 -3.87
CA GLU A 55 -18.48 1.05 -4.39
C GLU A 55 -17.00 1.03 -4.81
N GLU A 56 -16.50 2.11 -5.43
CA GLU A 56 -15.08 2.31 -5.74
C GLU A 56 -14.26 2.35 -4.44
N LEU A 57 -14.67 3.15 -3.45
CA LEU A 57 -13.99 3.25 -2.16
C LEU A 57 -13.94 1.90 -1.43
N THR A 58 -15.04 1.14 -1.49
CA THR A 58 -15.12 -0.22 -0.92
C THR A 58 -14.15 -1.17 -1.63
N ARG A 59 -14.08 -1.11 -2.96
CA ARG A 59 -13.14 -1.92 -3.75
C ARG A 59 -11.70 -1.53 -3.45
N MET A 60 -11.41 -0.24 -3.30
CA MET A 60 -10.10 0.26 -2.92
C MET A 60 -9.67 -0.21 -1.55
N ARG A 61 -10.55 -0.13 -0.54
CA ARG A 61 -10.27 -0.66 0.79
C ARG A 61 -9.95 -2.17 0.77
N LYS A 62 -10.67 -2.95 -0.03
CA LYS A 62 -10.37 -4.38 -0.23
C LYS A 62 -9.01 -4.59 -0.89
N ASN A 63 -8.71 -3.86 -1.96
CA ASN A 63 -7.41 -3.94 -2.64
C ASN A 63 -6.26 -3.52 -1.72
N ARG A 64 -6.48 -2.55 -0.82
CA ARG A 64 -5.45 -2.12 0.16
C ARG A 64 -5.09 -3.26 1.10
N VAL A 65 -6.09 -3.98 1.60
CA VAL A 65 -5.87 -5.17 2.45
C VAL A 65 -5.14 -6.25 1.66
N PHE A 66 -5.60 -6.54 0.44
CA PHE A 66 -4.98 -7.55 -0.42
C PHE A 66 -3.50 -7.25 -0.72
N LEU A 67 -3.19 -6.02 -1.15
CA LEU A 67 -1.81 -5.60 -1.42
C LEU A 67 -0.94 -5.67 -0.15
N LYS A 68 -1.51 -5.34 1.01
CA LYS A 68 -0.81 -5.47 2.29
C LYS A 68 -0.50 -6.92 2.63
N ASP A 69 -1.47 -7.82 2.45
CA ASP A 69 -1.28 -9.26 2.66
C ASP A 69 -0.21 -9.82 1.72
N GLU A 70 -0.22 -9.44 0.44
CA GLU A 70 0.81 -9.83 -0.53
C GLU A 70 2.20 -9.34 -0.10
N ILE A 71 2.33 -8.05 0.28
CA ILE A 71 3.59 -7.47 0.76
C ILE A 71 4.06 -8.21 2.01
N PHE A 72 3.17 -8.50 2.95
CA PHE A 72 3.50 -9.26 4.14
C PHE A 72 3.95 -10.69 3.81
N ASN A 73 3.32 -11.33 2.82
CA ASN A 73 3.71 -12.65 2.35
C ASN A 73 5.12 -12.62 1.75
N PHE A 74 5.44 -11.64 0.89
CA PHE A 74 6.81 -11.43 0.38
C PHE A 74 7.83 -11.23 1.50
N LEU A 75 7.48 -10.45 2.53
CA LEU A 75 8.35 -10.23 3.68
C LEU A 75 8.56 -11.49 4.52
N LYS A 76 7.56 -12.37 4.59
CA LYS A 76 7.59 -13.62 5.37
C LYS A 76 8.24 -14.79 4.62
N ASN A 77 8.15 -14.84 3.29
CA ASN A 77 8.60 -15.97 2.47
C ASN A 77 10.12 -15.98 2.15
N LEU A 78 10.90 -15.15 2.84
CA LEU A 78 12.37 -15.01 2.72
C LEU A 78 13.03 -15.32 4.05
#